data_AF-A0A0D0CRZ3-F1
#
_entry.id   AF-A0A0D0CRZ3-F1
#
_cell.length_a   1.000
_cell.length_b   1.000
_cell.length_c   1.000
_cell.angle_alpha   90.00
_cell.angle_beta   90.00
_cell.angle_gamma   90.00
#
_symmetry.space_group_name_H-M   'P 1'
#
loop_
_entity.id
_entity.type
_entity.pdbx_description
1 polymer ?
#
loop_
_entity_poly.entity_id
_entity_poly.type
_entity_poly.pdbx_seq_one_letter_code
_entity_poly.pdbx_strand_id
1 'polypeptide(L)'
;LYCCYPASSKDINLEQNMIKALDSVPLKSMRKFTMCSQWFMDTYHKGPNGKQATWATKKYQGHHVLPTMLMEDLNKKGKYPYC
;
A
#
# COMPACT_ATOMS: atom_id res chain seq x y z
N LEU A 1 -14.51 6.69 4.67
CA LEU A 1 -15.22 6.69 5.98
C LEU A 1 -15.40 8.12 6.46
N TYR A 2 -14.35 8.88 6.76
CA TYR A 2 -14.48 10.32 7.07
C TYR A 2 -15.17 11.14 5.95
N CYS A 3 -14.79 10.94 4.68
CA CYS A 3 -15.40 11.65 3.55
C CYS A 3 -16.88 11.29 3.29
N CYS A 4 -17.45 10.36 4.06
CA CYS A 4 -18.85 9.96 3.95
C CYS A 4 -19.77 10.72 4.92
N TYR A 5 -19.20 11.49 5.86
CA TYR A 5 -19.96 12.34 6.78
C TYR A 5 -20.33 13.67 6.10
N PRO A 6 -21.46 14.29 6.47
CA PRO A 6 -21.87 15.56 5.88
C PRO A 6 -20.85 16.66 6.17
N ALA A 7 -20.66 17.57 5.20
CA ALA A 7 -19.82 18.74 5.37
C ALA A 7 -20.36 19.62 6.51
N SER A 8 -19.47 20.10 7.37
CA SER A 8 -19.81 21.02 8.46
C SER A 8 -18.78 22.13 8.54
N SER A 9 -19.22 23.34 8.87
CA SER A 9 -18.35 24.50 9.11
C SER A 9 -17.91 24.64 10.57
N LYS A 10 -18.44 23.79 11.47
CA LYS A 10 -18.12 23.83 12.90
C LYS A 10 -17.10 22.76 13.25
N ASP A 11 -16.00 23.17 13.89
CA ASP A 11 -14.91 22.26 14.28
C ASP A 11 -15.39 21.10 15.17
N ILE A 12 -16.30 21.36 16.11
CA ILE A 12 -16.87 20.32 17.00
C ILE A 12 -17.49 19.17 16.19
N ASN A 13 -18.20 19.49 15.11
CA ASN A 13 -18.83 18.47 14.28
C ASN A 13 -17.78 17.70 13.47
N LEU A 14 -16.73 18.38 13.01
CA LEU A 14 -15.64 17.75 12.27
C LEU A 14 -14.86 16.78 13.16
N GLU A 15 -14.56 17.16 14.40
CA GLU A 15 -13.89 16.33 15.39
C GLU A 15 -14.71 15.07 15.71
N GLN A 16 -16.01 15.22 15.96
CA GLN A 16 -16.89 14.08 16.21
C GLN A 16 -16.99 13.14 15.00
N ASN A 17 -17.03 13.69 13.78
CA ASN A 17 -17.03 12.89 12.55
C ASN A 17 -15.71 12.13 12.38
N MET A 18 -14.57 12.76 12.71
CA MET A 18 -13.26 12.11 12.70
C MET A 18 -13.21 10.93 13.69
N ILE A 19 -13.62 11.14 14.94
CA ILE A 19 -13.60 10.09 15.97
C ILE A 19 -14.48 8.91 15.54
N LYS A 20 -15.72 9.18 15.12
CA LYS A 20 -16.64 8.12 14.62
C LYS A 20 -16.06 7.39 13.40
N ALA A 21 -15.42 8.11 12.49
CA ALA A 21 -14.80 7.50 11.32
C ALA A 21 -13.66 6.55 11.72
N LEU A 22 -12.83 6.95 12.69
CA LEU A 22 -11.73 6.12 13.21
C LEU A 22 -12.27 4.88 13.94
N ASP A 23 -13.28 5.03 14.79
CA ASP A 23 -13.91 3.92 15.52
C ASP A 23 -14.57 2.91 14.56
N SER A 24 -15.06 3.38 13.40
CA SER A 24 -15.68 2.52 12.40
C SER A 24 -14.68 1.64 11.62
N VAL A 25 -13.37 1.86 11.74
CA VAL A 25 -12.36 1.09 11.01
C VAL A 25 -12.23 -0.32 11.61
N PRO A 26 -12.54 -1.40 10.87
CA PRO A 26 -12.44 -2.75 11.41
C PRO A 26 -10.99 -3.15 11.71
N LEU A 27 -10.78 -3.90 12.78
CA LEU A 27 -9.46 -4.44 13.15
C LEU A 27 -8.79 -5.24 12.02
N LYS A 28 -9.60 -5.97 11.23
CA LYS A 28 -9.12 -6.71 10.05
C LYS A 28 -8.50 -5.79 9.00
N SER A 29 -9.03 -4.58 8.81
CA SER A 29 -8.49 -3.58 7.88
C SER A 29 -7.16 -3.03 8.38
N MET A 30 -7.04 -2.72 9.67
CA MET A 30 -5.77 -2.29 10.29
C MET A 30 -4.67 -3.34 10.15
N ARG A 31 -5.01 -4.61 10.43
CA ARG A 31 -4.08 -5.75 10.26
C ARG A 31 -3.65 -5.92 8.80
N LYS A 32 -4.59 -5.85 7.85
CA LYS A 32 -4.23 -5.91 6.41
C LYS A 32 -3.30 -4.77 6.01
N PHE A 33 -3.60 -3.55 6.44
CA PHE A 33 -2.78 -2.38 6.10
C PHE A 33 -1.36 -2.51 6.66
N THR A 34 -1.22 -2.84 7.94
CA THR A 34 0.09 -3.02 8.59
C THR A 34 0.92 -4.14 7.94
N MET A 35 0.31 -5.27 7.61
CA MET A 35 0.98 -6.34 6.86
C MET A 35 1.46 -5.88 5.48
N CYS A 36 0.62 -5.18 4.71
CA CYS A 36 1.00 -4.64 3.42
C CYS A 36 2.16 -3.65 3.53
N SER A 37 2.11 -2.73 4.51
CA SER A 37 3.18 -1.77 4.76
C SER A 37 4.49 -2.45 5.16
N GLN A 38 4.43 -3.43 6.07
CA GLN A 38 5.60 -4.18 6.49
C GLN A 38 6.25 -4.90 5.32
N TRP A 39 5.45 -5.53 4.46
CA TRP A 39 5.97 -6.24 3.31
C TRP A 39 6.53 -5.29 2.25
N PHE A 40 5.92 -4.12 2.04
CA PHE A 40 6.51 -3.06 1.20
C PHE A 40 7.87 -2.63 1.74
N MET A 41 7.98 -2.35 3.04
CA MET A 41 9.25 -2.00 3.68
C MET A 41 10.29 -3.12 3.55
N ASP A 42 9.91 -4.38 3.75
CA ASP A 42 10.77 -5.55 3.57
C ASP A 42 11.26 -5.68 2.12
N THR A 43 10.40 -5.43 1.12
CA THR A 43 10.82 -5.44 -0.28
C THR A 43 11.85 -4.35 -0.61
N TYR A 44 11.71 -3.14 -0.06
CA TYR A 44 12.71 -2.09 -0.20
C TYR A 44 13.99 -2.39 0.57
N HIS A 45 13.88 -2.96 1.77
CA HIS A 45 15.03 -3.35 2.59
C HIS A 45 15.90 -4.41 1.90
N LYS A 46 15.24 -5.39 1.26
CA LYS A 46 15.91 -6.42 0.45
C LYS A 46 16.45 -5.89 -0.89
N GLY A 47 15.94 -4.75 -1.35
CA GLY A 47 16.50 -3.95 -2.44
C GLY A 47 16.42 -4.58 -3.83
N PRO A 48 15.39 -4.26 -4.64
CA PRO A 48 15.47 -4.45 -6.08
C PRO A 48 16.53 -3.51 -6.69
N ASN A 49 17.34 -4.01 -7.62
CA ASN A 49 18.22 -3.19 -8.44
C ASN A 49 17.41 -2.07 -9.16
N GLY A 50 18.02 -0.94 -9.52
CA GLY A 50 17.32 0.18 -10.18
C GLY A 50 16.51 -0.27 -11.40
N LYS A 51 17.06 -1.18 -12.22
CA LYS A 51 16.36 -1.80 -13.37
C LYS A 51 15.13 -2.63 -12.95
N GLN A 52 15.22 -3.35 -11.84
CA GLN A 52 14.13 -4.15 -11.27
C GLN A 52 13.02 -3.27 -10.69
N ALA A 53 13.38 -2.19 -10.00
CA ALA A 53 12.43 -1.21 -9.48
C ALA A 53 11.65 -0.49 -10.60
N THR A 54 12.35 -0.04 -11.66
CA THR A 54 11.73 0.56 -12.84
C THR A 54 10.82 -0.42 -13.58
N TRP A 55 11.20 -1.70 -13.64
CA TRP A 55 10.34 -2.71 -14.25
C TRP A 55 9.10 -3.00 -13.40
N ALA A 56 9.24 -3.14 -12.07
CA ALA A 56 8.13 -3.41 -11.18
C ALA A 56 7.09 -2.28 -11.20
N THR A 57 7.55 -1.02 -11.20
CA THR A 57 6.66 0.16 -11.34
C THR A 57 5.91 0.18 -12.66
N LYS A 58 6.54 -0.21 -13.78
CA LYS A 58 5.84 -0.36 -15.08
C LYS A 58 4.87 -1.55 -15.12
N LYS A 59 5.22 -2.67 -14.47
CA LYS A 59 4.43 -3.92 -14.51
C LYS A 59 3.20 -3.86 -13.60
N TYR A 60 3.34 -3.28 -12.42
CA TYR A 60 2.29 -3.23 -11.40
C TYR A 60 1.72 -1.81 -11.24
N GLN A 61 1.79 -1.00 -12.29
CA GLN A 61 1.24 0.35 -12.31
C GLN A 61 -0.27 0.27 -12.03
N GLY A 62 -0.71 0.79 -10.88
CA GLY A 62 -2.11 0.74 -10.42
C GLY A 62 -2.43 -0.34 -9.39
N HIS A 63 -1.54 -1.30 -9.15
CA HIS A 63 -1.69 -2.25 -8.04
C HIS A 63 -0.95 -1.72 -6.81
N HIS A 64 -1.68 -1.10 -5.88
CA HIS A 64 -1.21 -0.82 -4.51
C HIS A 64 -1.08 -2.10 -3.64
N VAL A 65 -1.11 -3.26 -4.30
CA VAL A 65 -0.89 -4.57 -3.71
C VAL A 65 0.30 -5.15 -4.43
N LEU A 66 1.43 -5.23 -3.74
CA LEU A 66 2.57 -6.01 -4.23
C LEU A 66 2.05 -7.44 -4.44
N PRO A 67 2.27 -8.09 -5.59
CA PRO A 67 1.88 -9.48 -5.76
C PRO A 67 2.86 -10.38 -5.00
N THR A 68 2.35 -11.47 -4.39
CA THR A 68 3.17 -12.38 -3.56
C THR A 68 4.37 -12.93 -4.36
N MET A 69 4.19 -13.03 -5.68
CA MET A 69 5.17 -13.49 -6.66
C MET A 69 6.17 -12.40 -7.10
N LEU A 70 6.10 -11.16 -6.58
CA LEU A 70 6.96 -10.05 -7.00
C LEU A 70 8.44 -10.42 -6.88
N MET A 71 8.85 -10.97 -5.75
CA MET A 71 10.25 -11.33 -5.53
C MET A 71 10.69 -12.47 -6.45
N GLU A 72 9.80 -13.41 -6.77
CA GLU A 72 10.07 -14.47 -7.75
C GLU A 72 10.20 -13.90 -9.17
N ASP A 73 9.32 -12.98 -9.54
CA ASP A 73 9.36 -12.27 -10.83
C ASP A 73 10.63 -11.43 -10.98
N LEU A 74 11.05 -10.75 -9.90
CA LEU A 74 12.30 -10.00 -9.84
C LEU A 74 13.53 -10.91 -9.96
N ASN A 75 13.53 -12.05 -9.27
CA ASN A 75 14.60 -13.05 -9.35
C ASN A 75 14.68 -13.68 -10.75
N LYS A 76 13.53 -13.96 -11.38
CA LYS A 76 13.46 -14.48 -12.76
C LYS A 76 14.02 -13.47 -13.76
N LYS A 77 13.76 -12.18 -13.57
CA LYS A 77 14.32 -11.11 -14.42
C LYS A 77 15.80 -10.84 -14.20
N GLY A 78 16.31 -11.03 -12.99
CA GLY A 78 17.76 -10.98 -12.74
C GLY A 78 18.54 -12.09 -13.45
N LYS A 79 17.88 -13.20 -13.81
CA LYS A 79 18.50 -14.38 -14.46
C LYS A 79 18.52 -14.35 -15.99
N TYR A 80 17.73 -13.50 -16.66
CA TYR A 80 17.67 -13.45 -18.13
C TYR A 80 17.93 -12.02 -18.64
N PRO A 81 19.01 -11.77 -19.40
CA PRO A 81 19.43 -10.45 -19.83
C PRO A 81 18.66 -10.01 -21.09
N TYR A 82 17.33 -10.00 -21.05
CA TYR A 82 16.56 -9.29 -22.08
C TYR A 82 16.28 -7.87 -21.59
N CYS A 83 17.29 -7.02 -21.78
CA CYS A 83 17.30 -5.56 -22.01
C CYS A 83 18.77 -5.13 -22.10
#